data_AF-A0A351KDZ7-F1
#
_entry.id   AF-A0A351KDZ7-F1
#
_cell.length_a   1.000
_cell.length_b   1.000
_cell.length_c   1.000
_cell.angle_alpha   90.00
_cell.angle_beta   90.00
_cell.angle_gamma   90.00
#
_symmetry.space_group_name_H-M   'P 1'
#
loop_
_entity.id
_entity.type
_entity.pdbx_description
1 polymer ?
#
loop_
_entity_poly.entity_id
_entity_poly.type
_entity_poly.pdbx_seq_one_letter_code
_entity_poly.pdbx_strand_id
1 'polypeptide(L)'
;MEGTQEIINLIKENKIYKARKKIYELFKNNLKLFYYYIALTYCAEGQYEFAVECFKLSIRNGLNSYIAYYNLGVSYIEINENKKAADCFVNCIRLKKDYLKSYLCLINLLNNLGENKNAYRVLKTATIYCESQYVYAIEKKYYYEIIKI
;
A
#
# COMPACT_ATOMS: atom_id res chain seq x y z
N MET A 1 -15.61 -13.45 4.04
CA MET A 1 -15.53 -14.81 4.61
C MET A 1 -14.99 -14.68 6.02
N GLU A 2 -15.58 -15.39 6.98
CA GLU A 2 -15.24 -15.29 8.41
C GLU A 2 -13.75 -15.62 8.68
N GLY A 3 -13.21 -16.63 8.00
CA GLY A 3 -11.80 -17.05 8.17
C GLY A 3 -10.74 -16.01 7.78
N THR A 4 -11.03 -15.10 6.83
CA THR A 4 -10.09 -14.02 6.50
C THR A 4 -10.04 -12.94 7.58
N GLN A 5 -11.18 -12.65 8.21
CA GLN A 5 -11.24 -11.66 9.28
C GLN A 5 -10.51 -12.16 10.53
N GLU A 6 -10.63 -13.46 10.83
CA GLU A 6 -9.90 -14.12 11.90
C GLU A 6 -8.37 -14.03 11.69
N ILE A 7 -7.86 -14.30 10.48
CA ILE A 7 -6.44 -14.13 10.16
C ILE A 7 -5.97 -12.70 10.43
N ILE A 8 -6.72 -11.70 9.96
CA ILE A 8 -6.37 -10.29 10.16
C ILE A 8 -6.36 -9.93 11.65
N ASN A 9 -7.31 -10.43 12.43
CA ASN A 9 -7.34 -10.20 13.87
C ASN A 9 -6.15 -10.85 14.57
N LEU A 10 -5.79 -12.09 14.21
CA LEU A 10 -4.61 -12.77 14.75
C LEU A 10 -3.32 -12.00 14.44
N ILE A 11 -3.19 -11.44 13.23
CA ILE A 11 -2.04 -10.60 12.86
C ILE A 11 -1.99 -9.33 13.71
N LYS A 12 -3.13 -8.65 13.89
CA LYS A 12 -3.21 -7.44 14.73
C LYS A 12 -2.88 -7.70 16.20
N GLU A 13 -3.25 -8.87 16.70
CA GLU A 13 -2.93 -9.33 18.06
C GLU A 13 -1.49 -9.90 18.18
N ASN A 14 -0.68 -9.79 17.13
CA ASN A 14 0.68 -10.35 17.06
C ASN A 14 0.76 -11.88 17.29
N LYS A 15 -0.34 -12.61 17.04
CA LYS A 15 -0.42 -14.08 17.15
C LYS A 15 0.02 -14.74 15.85
N ILE A 16 1.24 -14.44 15.38
CA ILE A 16 1.71 -14.76 14.02
C ILE A 16 1.71 -16.26 13.73
N TYR A 17 2.15 -17.10 14.67
CA TYR A 17 2.13 -18.55 14.49
C TYR A 17 0.70 -19.09 14.21
N LYS A 18 -0.29 -18.62 14.97
CA LYS A 18 -1.70 -19.01 14.78
C LYS A 18 -2.23 -18.51 13.43
N ALA A 19 -1.87 -17.27 13.06
CA ALA A 19 -2.23 -16.71 11.76
C ALA A 19 -1.66 -17.57 10.61
N ARG A 20 -0.37 -17.91 10.65
CA ARG A 20 0.29 -18.74 9.62
C ARG A 20 -0.31 -20.14 9.50
N LYS A 21 -0.62 -20.79 10.63
CA LYS A 21 -1.32 -22.09 10.64
C LYS A 21 -2.68 -21.99 9.92
N LYS A 22 -3.46 -20.96 10.26
CA LYS A 22 -4.78 -20.73 9.63
C LYS A 22 -4.66 -20.40 8.13
N ILE A 23 -3.66 -19.61 7.74
CA ILE A 23 -3.37 -19.29 6.34
C ILE A 23 -3.08 -20.57 5.55
N TYR A 24 -2.29 -21.48 6.10
CA TYR A 24 -2.02 -22.77 5.47
C TYR A 24 -3.28 -23.62 5.32
N GLU A 25 -4.08 -23.73 6.38
CA GLU A 25 -5.34 -24.49 6.35
C GLU A 25 -6.31 -23.97 5.28
N LEU A 26 -6.46 -22.66 5.16
CA LEU A 26 -7.44 -22.03 4.26
C LEU A 26 -6.93 -21.84 2.83
N PHE A 27 -5.63 -21.62 2.64
CA PHE A 27 -5.09 -21.13 1.36
C PHE A 27 -3.97 -21.99 0.77
N LYS A 28 -3.63 -23.16 1.30
CA LYS A 28 -2.58 -24.03 0.72
C LYS A 28 -2.72 -24.30 -0.79
N ASN A 29 -3.95 -24.30 -1.31
CA ASN A 29 -4.24 -24.50 -2.74
C ASN A 29 -4.57 -23.20 -3.51
N ASN A 30 -4.58 -22.05 -2.83
CA ASN A 30 -4.84 -20.74 -3.40
C ASN A 30 -3.61 -19.86 -3.24
N LEU A 31 -2.60 -20.10 -4.09
CA LEU A 31 -1.27 -19.49 -3.98
C LEU A 31 -1.32 -17.96 -3.91
N LYS A 32 -2.20 -17.30 -4.68
CA LYS A 32 -2.33 -15.85 -4.67
C LYS A 32 -2.76 -15.31 -3.30
N LEU A 33 -3.73 -15.94 -2.63
CA LEU A 33 -4.15 -15.53 -1.28
C LEU A 33 -3.17 -16.01 -0.21
N PHE A 34 -2.60 -17.20 -0.36
CA PHE A 34 -1.58 -17.73 0.54
C PHE A 34 -0.42 -16.76 0.67
N TYR A 35 0.22 -16.40 -0.45
CA TYR A 35 1.36 -15.47 -0.43
C TYR A 35 0.96 -14.08 0.05
N TYR A 36 -0.25 -13.59 -0.26
CA TYR A 36 -0.72 -12.30 0.24
C TYR A 36 -0.81 -12.27 1.77
N TYR A 37 -1.45 -13.28 2.38
CA TYR A 37 -1.59 -13.30 3.83
C TYR A 37 -0.27 -13.63 4.54
N ILE A 38 0.59 -14.46 3.95
CA ILE A 38 1.95 -14.66 4.48
C ILE A 38 2.74 -13.34 4.46
N ALA A 39 2.64 -12.54 3.39
CA ALA A 39 3.27 -11.23 3.32
C ALA A 39 2.80 -10.30 4.46
N LEU A 40 1.51 -10.29 4.78
CA LEU A 40 0.98 -9.53 5.92
C LEU A 40 1.58 -9.99 7.25
N THR A 41 1.87 -11.28 7.42
CA THR A 41 2.55 -11.76 8.64
C THR A 41 3.98 -11.25 8.73
N TYR A 42 4.71 -11.22 7.60
CA TYR A 42 6.06 -10.66 7.57
C TYR A 42 6.07 -9.15 7.83
N CYS A 43 5.09 -8.40 7.30
CA CYS A 43 4.93 -6.98 7.64
C CYS A 43 4.73 -6.76 9.14
N ALA A 44 3.93 -7.61 9.80
CA ALA A 44 3.70 -7.50 11.24
C ALA A 44 4.93 -7.85 12.08
N GLU A 45 5.83 -8.67 11.56
CA GLU A 45 7.13 -9.00 12.17
C GLU A 45 8.24 -7.99 11.80
N GLY A 46 7.96 -6.96 11.00
CA GLY A 46 8.95 -5.99 10.52
C GLY A 46 9.91 -6.54 9.46
N GLN A 47 9.61 -7.71 8.90
CA GLN A 47 10.44 -8.43 7.93
C GLN A 47 10.06 -8.04 6.49
N TYR A 48 10.31 -6.79 6.14
CA TYR A 48 9.75 -6.19 4.93
C TYR A 48 10.34 -6.75 3.62
N GLU A 49 11.58 -7.21 3.60
CA GLU A 49 12.20 -7.88 2.44
C GLU A 49 11.44 -9.17 2.09
N PHE A 50 11.10 -9.99 3.10
CA PHE A 50 10.31 -11.21 2.91
C PHE A 50 8.86 -10.89 2.52
N ALA A 51 8.28 -9.82 3.07
CA ALA A 51 6.95 -9.35 2.70
C ALA A 51 6.89 -8.94 1.22
N VAL A 52 7.90 -8.22 0.71
CA VAL A 52 8.02 -7.82 -0.70
C VAL A 52 8.00 -9.04 -1.62
N GLU A 53 8.82 -10.05 -1.34
CA GLU A 53 8.86 -11.26 -2.17
C GLU A 53 7.52 -12.01 -2.15
N CYS A 54 6.87 -12.12 -0.99
CA CYS A 54 5.55 -12.74 -0.89
C CYS A 54 4.47 -11.94 -1.64
N PHE A 55 4.43 -10.62 -1.54
CA PHE A 55 3.51 -9.80 -2.32
C PHE A 55 3.74 -9.94 -3.83
N LYS A 56 5.01 -9.94 -4.29
CA LYS A 56 5.34 -10.18 -5.69
C LYS A 56 4.85 -11.54 -6.17
N LEU A 57 5.05 -12.61 -5.37
CA LEU A 57 4.54 -13.94 -5.68
C LEU A 57 3.01 -13.96 -5.74
N SER A 58 2.33 -13.28 -4.82
CA SER A 58 0.88 -13.16 -4.82
C SER A 58 0.35 -12.52 -6.11
N ILE A 59 0.95 -11.39 -6.52
CA ILE A 59 0.57 -10.66 -7.74
C ILE A 59 0.88 -11.50 -8.99
N ARG A 60 2.04 -12.17 -9.06
CA ARG A 60 2.41 -13.10 -10.15
C ARG A 60 1.44 -14.26 -10.29
N ASN A 61 0.87 -14.74 -9.18
CA ASN A 61 -0.18 -15.78 -9.16
C ASN A 61 -1.58 -15.22 -9.46
N GLY A 62 -1.69 -13.98 -9.94
CA GLY A 62 -2.94 -13.39 -10.41
C GLY A 62 -3.75 -12.68 -9.32
N LEU A 63 -3.16 -12.29 -8.18
CA LEU A 63 -3.84 -11.36 -7.28
C LEU A 63 -3.91 -9.97 -7.91
N ASN A 64 -5.08 -9.62 -8.44
CA ASN A 64 -5.36 -8.26 -8.89
C ASN A 64 -6.07 -7.47 -7.78
N SER A 65 -5.30 -6.84 -6.90
CA SER A 65 -5.84 -6.11 -5.75
C SER A 65 -5.08 -4.81 -5.53
N TYR A 66 -5.80 -3.68 -5.53
CA TYR A 66 -5.21 -2.38 -5.20
C TYR A 66 -4.58 -2.38 -3.80
N ILE A 67 -5.14 -3.14 -2.84
CA ILE A 67 -4.62 -3.28 -1.48
C ILE A 67 -3.27 -3.99 -1.49
N ALA A 68 -3.09 -5.00 -2.36
CA ALA A 68 -1.80 -5.70 -2.49
C ALA A 68 -0.71 -4.76 -3.02
N TYR A 69 -1.01 -3.94 -4.03
CA TYR A 69 -0.07 -2.92 -4.50
C TYR A 69 0.22 -1.85 -3.44
N TYR A 70 -0.78 -1.40 -2.69
CA TYR A 70 -0.56 -0.47 -1.58
C TYR A 70 0.38 -1.05 -0.52
N ASN A 71 0.11 -2.27 -0.05
CA ASN A 71 0.94 -2.90 0.97
C ASN A 71 2.36 -3.19 0.47
N LEU A 72 2.51 -3.64 -0.79
CA LEU A 72 3.82 -3.79 -1.42
C LEU A 72 4.57 -2.45 -1.49
N GLY A 73 3.88 -1.37 -1.82
CA GLY A 73 4.45 -0.01 -1.83
C GLY A 73 4.94 0.42 -0.46
N VAL A 74 4.16 0.17 0.59
CA VAL A 74 4.58 0.41 1.98
C VAL A 74 5.80 -0.43 2.34
N SER A 75 5.80 -1.74 2.04
CA SER A 75 6.97 -2.60 2.29
C SER A 75 8.22 -2.13 1.55
N TYR A 76 8.09 -1.58 0.34
CA TYR A 76 9.22 -0.98 -0.37
C TYR A 76 9.76 0.31 0.29
N ILE A 77 8.89 1.14 0.88
CA ILE A 77 9.34 2.31 1.66
C ILE A 77 10.21 1.85 2.82
N GLU A 78 9.75 0.84 3.57
CA GLU A 78 10.46 0.36 4.77
C GLU A 78 11.87 -0.19 4.47
N ILE A 79 12.09 -0.69 3.24
CA ILE A 79 13.42 -1.13 2.78
C ILE A 79 14.14 -0.09 1.91
N ASN A 80 13.71 1.17 1.94
CA ASN A 80 14.28 2.32 1.22
C ASN A 80 14.30 2.20 -0.33
N GLU A 81 13.43 1.36 -0.89
CA GLU A 81 13.27 1.14 -2.34
C GLU A 81 12.22 2.10 -2.94
N ASN A 82 12.46 3.40 -2.75
CA ASN A 82 11.50 4.48 -3.02
C ASN A 82 10.93 4.47 -4.45
N LYS A 83 11.75 4.20 -5.47
CA LYS A 83 11.27 4.15 -6.86
C LYS A 83 10.23 3.04 -7.07
N LYS A 84 10.49 1.85 -6.53
CA LYS A 84 9.57 0.70 -6.61
C LYS A 84 8.29 0.96 -5.79
N ALA A 85 8.41 1.66 -4.66
CA ALA A 85 7.26 2.08 -3.88
C ALA A 85 6.33 3.01 -4.68
N ALA A 86 6.89 4.00 -5.37
CA ALA A 86 6.12 4.92 -6.21
C ALA A 86 5.34 4.18 -7.31
N ASP A 87 5.99 3.24 -8.02
CA ASP A 87 5.33 2.41 -9.03
C ASP A 87 4.16 1.62 -8.44
N CYS A 88 4.33 1.08 -7.23
CA CYS A 88 3.27 0.33 -6.54
C CYS A 88 2.07 1.23 -6.20
N PHE A 89 2.29 2.45 -5.71
CA PHE A 89 1.21 3.40 -5.44
C PHE A 89 0.50 3.85 -6.72
N VAL A 90 1.22 4.06 -7.82
CA VAL A 90 0.61 4.36 -9.14
C VAL A 90 -0.27 3.20 -9.60
N ASN A 91 0.21 1.95 -9.47
CA ASN A 91 -0.60 0.76 -9.80
C ASN A 91 -1.85 0.64 -8.90
N CYS A 92 -1.73 0.95 -7.60
CA CYS A 92 -2.86 0.98 -6.67
C CYS A 92 -3.92 2.00 -7.11
N ILE A 93 -3.51 3.24 -7.42
CA ILE A 93 -4.38 4.32 -7.91
C ILE A 93 -5.06 3.93 -9.23
N ARG A 94 -4.33 3.27 -10.14
CA ARG A 94 -4.91 2.79 -11.41
C ARG A 94 -6.05 1.79 -11.20
N LEU A 95 -5.91 0.91 -10.21
CA LEU A 95 -6.94 -0.09 -9.88
C LEU A 95 -8.10 0.49 -9.06
N LYS A 96 -7.83 1.49 -8.22
CA LYS A 96 -8.83 2.13 -7.35
C LYS A 96 -8.55 3.63 -7.24
N LYS A 97 -9.14 4.38 -8.18
CA LYS A 97 -8.88 5.83 -8.37
C LYS A 97 -9.25 6.70 -7.17
N ASP A 98 -10.17 6.25 -6.33
CA ASP A 98 -10.66 6.93 -5.13
C ASP A 98 -9.92 6.50 -3.84
N TYR A 99 -8.87 5.67 -3.96
CA TYR A 99 -8.12 5.20 -2.79
C TYR A 99 -7.10 6.24 -2.28
N LEU A 100 -7.59 7.17 -1.46
CA LEU A 100 -6.84 8.31 -0.95
C LEU A 100 -5.48 7.97 -0.31
N LYS A 101 -5.40 6.87 0.46
CA LYS A 101 -4.17 6.49 1.16
C LYS A 101 -2.98 6.34 0.19
N SER A 102 -3.21 5.80 -1.01
CA SER A 102 -2.15 5.64 -1.99
C SER A 102 -1.67 6.97 -2.58
N TYR A 103 -2.57 7.95 -2.78
CA TYR A 103 -2.15 9.31 -3.17
C TYR A 103 -1.30 9.96 -2.10
N LEU A 104 -1.72 9.88 -0.83
CA LEU A 104 -0.98 10.50 0.27
C LEU A 104 0.42 9.89 0.42
N CYS A 105 0.54 8.56 0.34
CA CYS A 105 1.84 7.90 0.34
C CYS A 105 2.72 8.34 -0.83
N LEU A 106 2.18 8.42 -2.05
CA LEU A 106 2.92 8.86 -3.22
C LEU A 106 3.35 10.34 -3.12
N ILE A 107 2.47 11.22 -2.65
CA ILE A 107 2.77 12.65 -2.44
C ILE A 107 3.91 12.80 -1.43
N ASN A 108 3.81 12.15 -0.26
CA ASN A 108 4.86 12.20 0.76
C ASN A 108 6.20 11.69 0.22
N LEU A 109 6.18 10.58 -0.50
CA LEU A 109 7.35 10.00 -1.11
C LEU A 109 8.01 10.97 -2.10
N LEU A 110 7.23 11.58 -2.99
CA LEU A 110 7.73 12.55 -3.98
C LEU A 110 8.32 13.81 -3.31
N ASN A 111 7.69 14.30 -2.24
CA ASN A 111 8.21 15.45 -1.48
C ASN A 111 9.56 15.12 -0.83
N ASN A 112 9.68 13.92 -0.24
CA ASN A 112 10.93 13.47 0.36
C ASN A 112 12.06 13.31 -0.68
N LEU A 113 11.71 13.04 -1.94
CA LEU A 113 12.63 12.98 -3.07
C LEU A 113 12.92 14.37 -3.69
N GLY A 114 12.29 15.44 -3.19
CA GLY A 114 12.40 16.80 -3.74
C GLY A 114 11.60 17.02 -5.03
N GLU A 115 10.76 16.06 -5.44
CA GLU A 115 9.95 16.11 -6.65
C GLU A 115 8.63 16.87 -6.45
N ASN A 116 8.70 18.07 -5.85
CA ASN A 116 7.54 18.85 -5.42
C ASN A 116 6.52 19.13 -6.55
N LYS A 117 7.00 19.33 -7.79
CA LYS A 117 6.14 19.53 -8.97
C LYS A 117 5.30 18.28 -9.29
N ASN A 118 5.90 17.10 -9.17
CA ASN A 118 5.19 15.83 -9.39
C ASN A 118 4.23 15.55 -8.24
N ALA A 119 4.63 15.83 -6.99
CA ALA A 119 3.75 15.74 -5.83
C ALA A 119 2.49 16.60 -5.99
N TYR A 120 2.64 17.85 -6.46
CA TYR A 120 1.50 18.73 -6.74
C TYR A 120 0.56 18.17 -7.83
N ARG A 121 1.11 17.59 -8.90
CA ARG A 121 0.30 16.94 -9.95
C ARG A 121 -0.52 15.76 -9.41
N VAL A 122 0.10 14.93 -8.56
CA VAL A 122 -0.60 13.82 -7.90
C VAL A 122 -1.68 14.35 -6.97
N LEU A 123 -1.42 15.43 -6.22
CA LEU A 123 -2.40 16.08 -5.36
C LEU A 123 -3.61 16.64 -6.13
N LYS A 124 -3.38 17.31 -7.27
CA LYS A 124 -4.45 17.73 -8.19
C LYS A 124 -5.28 16.56 -8.70
N THR A 125 -4.65 15.43 -8.94
CA THR A 125 -5.35 14.22 -9.38
C THR A 125 -6.19 13.64 -8.24
N ALA A 126 -5.66 13.66 -7.01
CA ALA A 126 -6.37 13.21 -5.82
C ALA A 126 -7.64 14.04 -5.55
N THR A 127 -7.63 15.36 -5.75
CA THR A 127 -8.83 16.20 -5.52
C THR A 127 -9.94 15.95 -6.52
N ILE A 128 -9.63 15.44 -7.72
CA ILE A 128 -10.62 15.06 -8.72
C ILE A 128 -11.32 13.75 -8.33
N TYR A 129 -10.56 12.77 -7.82
CA TYR A 129 -11.08 11.41 -7.59
C TYR A 129 -11.42 11.08 -6.14
N CYS A 130 -10.89 11.82 -5.17
CA CYS A 130 -11.13 11.61 -3.75
C CYS A 130 -11.91 12.80 -3.19
N GLU A 131 -13.19 12.60 -2.88
CA GLU A 131 -14.00 13.58 -2.15
C GLU A 131 -13.56 13.63 -0.68
N SER A 132 -12.55 14.45 -0.39
CA SER A 132 -11.99 14.58 0.95
C SER A 132 -11.59 16.01 1.26
N GLN A 133 -12.26 16.60 2.25
CA GLN A 133 -11.93 17.93 2.79
C GLN A 133 -10.46 18.05 3.21
N TYR A 134 -9.87 16.93 3.67
CA TYR A 134 -8.46 16.86 4.03
C TYR A 134 -7.54 17.10 2.82
N VAL A 135 -7.85 16.55 1.65
CA VAL A 135 -7.05 16.72 0.44
C VAL A 135 -7.14 18.15 -0.09
N TYR A 136 -8.33 18.75 -0.05
CA TYR A 136 -8.52 20.16 -0.40
C TYR A 136 -7.73 21.10 0.52
N ALA A 137 -7.64 20.78 1.81
CA ALA A 137 -6.82 21.55 2.75
C ALA A 137 -5.32 21.47 2.42
N ILE A 138 -4.81 20.28 2.07
CA ILE A 138 -3.43 20.09 1.64
C ILE A 138 -3.16 20.86 0.34
N GLU A 139 -4.05 20.78 -0.64
CA GLU A 139 -3.92 21.51 -1.91
C GLU A 139 -3.83 23.02 -1.70
N LYS A 140 -4.73 23.57 -0.86
CA LYS A 140 -4.73 25.00 -0.55
C LYS A 140 -3.40 25.44 0.06
N LYS A 141 -2.83 24.66 0.98
CA LYS A 141 -1.50 24.93 1.56
C LYS A 141 -0.39 24.90 0.49
N TYR A 142 -0.37 23.86 -0.34
CA TYR A 142 0.60 23.70 -1.44
C TYR A 142 0.59 24.88 -2.42
N TYR A 143 -0.60 25.38 -2.78
CA TYR A 143 -0.75 26.52 -3.66
C TYR A 143 -0.08 27.78 -3.09
N TYR A 144 -0.24 28.04 -1.79
CA TYR A 144 0.37 29.22 -1.16
C TYR A 144 1.89 29.10 -1.00
N GLU A 145 2.42 27.91 -0.75
CA GLU A 145 3.86 27.70 -0.54
C GLU A 145 4.67 27.69 -1.84
N ILE A 146 4.08 27.28 -2.98
CA ILE A 146 4.81 27.09 -4.25
C ILE A 146 4.53 28.18 -5.29
N ILE A 147 3.33 28.77 -5.32
CA ILE A 147 2.90 29.66 -6.42
C ILE A 147 2.93 31.16 -6.04
N LYS A 148 3.06 31.50 -4.74
CA LYS A 148 3.12 32.90 -4.26
C LYS A 148 4.53 33.39 -3.85
N ILE A 149 5.58 32.81 -4.42
CA ILE A 149 6.96 33.35 -4.39
C ILE A 149 7.27 33.88 -5.79
#